data_AF-A0A812L8D1-F1
#
_entry.id   AF-A0A812L8D1-F1
#
_cell.length_a   1.000
_cell.length_b   1.000
_cell.length_c   1.000
_cell.angle_alpha   90.00
_cell.angle_beta   90.00
_cell.angle_gamma   90.00
#
_symmetry.space_group_name_H-M   'P 1'
#
loop_
_entity.id
_entity.type
_entity.pdbx_description
1 polymer ?
#
loop_
_entity_poly.entity_id
_entity_poly.type
_entity_poly.pdbx_seq_one_letter_code
_entity_poly.pdbx_strand_id
1 'polypeptide(L)'
;MQRQAPKLRAAGFLLFGFASFAFVVPASNRISLVGVRHGLRHGLAGKMKEPDRCRMALKAFDGGFDVLTQLLTLSLALSPAVMYEFLPGWMPDGHAAGVALQEDSSELQLLSEDLKDSSLDSILVRLARLLGRSDTFLRLQKPLSSLNYIAAAVLAYNLFLAPSGFPARLPEPLFGLCSVGLGLLILSRVSSATERFSAARSLWADVVSAIRNLSRQAHLWAGRDEFIKFSRWLPALPAAMLCHLRHAEPELGAMLRASRGSRALQAADSSLSDREIEEVIGRPEGMSSPRYVYLRIMALSTELEVPELQKTALENELPGKAALTGGAY
;
A
#
# COMPACT_ATOMS: atom_id res chain seq x y z
N MET A 1 -27.25 54.03 -11.94
CA MET A 1 -27.07 53.14 -10.76
C MET A 1 -26.54 51.76 -11.21
N GLN A 2 -25.26 51.62 -11.58
CA GLN A 2 -24.75 50.32 -12.09
C GLN A 2 -23.23 50.15 -11.93
N ARG A 3 -22.68 50.38 -10.72
CA ARG A 3 -21.24 50.21 -10.43
C ARG A 3 -20.94 49.62 -9.03
N GLN A 4 -21.69 48.61 -8.58
CA GLN A 4 -21.40 47.93 -7.30
C GLN A 4 -21.12 46.42 -7.38
N ALA A 5 -21.17 45.81 -8.57
CA ALA A 5 -20.92 44.37 -8.74
C ALA A 5 -19.46 43.85 -8.54
N PRO A 6 -18.35 44.63 -8.65
CA PRO A 6 -17.02 44.03 -8.59
C PRO A 6 -16.55 43.66 -7.17
N LYS A 7 -17.09 44.31 -6.13
CA LYS A 7 -16.63 44.08 -4.73
C LYS A 7 -17.11 42.75 -4.15
N LEU A 8 -18.29 42.27 -4.55
CA LEU A 8 -18.85 40.98 -4.10
C LEU A 8 -18.13 39.78 -4.73
N ARG A 9 -17.63 39.91 -5.97
CA ARG A 9 -16.82 38.85 -6.60
C ARG A 9 -15.46 38.70 -5.94
N ALA A 10 -14.80 39.80 -5.56
CA ALA A 10 -13.52 39.76 -4.87
C ALA A 10 -13.60 39.09 -3.47
N ALA A 11 -14.70 39.31 -2.73
CA ALA A 11 -14.91 38.69 -1.43
C ALA A 11 -15.14 37.17 -1.51
N GLY A 12 -15.87 36.69 -2.53
CA GLY A 12 -16.07 35.25 -2.76
C GLY A 12 -14.77 34.51 -3.09
N PHE A 13 -13.85 35.13 -3.83
CA PHE A 13 -12.56 34.53 -4.19
C PHE A 13 -11.56 34.46 -3.02
N LEU A 14 -11.56 35.46 -2.13
CA LEU A 14 -10.74 35.41 -0.91
C LEU A 14 -11.21 34.29 0.03
N LEU A 15 -12.52 34.06 0.14
CA LEU A 15 -13.07 32.95 0.93
C LEU A 15 -12.70 31.57 0.36
N PHE A 16 -12.69 31.41 -0.97
CA PHE A 16 -12.29 30.14 -1.61
C PHE A 16 -10.79 29.86 -1.45
N GLY A 17 -9.95 30.89 -1.54
CA GLY A 17 -8.51 30.80 -1.25
C GLY A 17 -8.21 30.46 0.20
N PHE A 18 -8.92 31.09 1.16
CA PHE A 18 -8.79 30.79 2.59
C PHE A 18 -9.30 29.39 2.96
N ALA A 19 -10.39 28.91 2.33
CA ALA A 19 -10.91 27.56 2.55
C ALA A 19 -9.92 26.47 2.08
N SER A 20 -9.22 26.72 0.96
CA SER A 20 -8.14 25.84 0.48
C SER A 20 -6.90 25.91 1.37
N PHE A 21 -6.60 27.07 1.97
CA PHE A 21 -5.52 27.23 2.95
C PHE A 21 -5.77 26.46 4.25
N ALA A 22 -7.03 26.40 4.70
CA ALA A 22 -7.42 25.62 5.88
C ALA A 22 -7.24 24.10 5.69
N PHE A 23 -7.21 23.61 4.46
CA PHE A 23 -6.96 22.20 4.12
C PHE A 23 -5.45 21.86 4.03
N VAL A 24 -4.59 22.86 3.87
CA VAL A 24 -3.14 22.69 3.66
C VAL A 24 -2.33 22.80 4.97
N VAL A 25 -2.86 23.46 6.00
CA VAL A 25 -2.20 23.52 7.31
C VAL A 25 -2.43 22.22 8.08
N PRO A 26 -1.38 21.43 8.39
CA PRO A 26 -1.53 20.21 9.18
C PRO A 26 -2.10 20.54 10.56
N ALA A 27 -3.10 19.79 11.01
CA ALA A 27 -3.73 19.93 12.33
C ALA A 27 -2.75 19.79 13.53
N SER A 28 -1.49 19.42 13.27
CA SER A 28 -0.42 19.27 14.27
C SER A 28 -0.10 20.54 15.06
N ASN A 29 -0.45 21.74 14.58
CA ASN A 29 -0.11 23.01 15.25
C ASN A 29 -1.23 23.61 16.11
N ARG A 30 -2.37 22.93 16.30
CA ARG A 30 -3.48 23.43 17.16
C ARG A 30 -3.51 22.89 18.58
N ILE A 31 -2.51 22.13 19.02
CA ILE A 31 -2.42 21.60 20.40
C ILE A 31 -1.20 22.21 21.09
N SER A 32 -1.26 23.49 21.42
CA SER A 32 -0.32 24.14 22.36
C SER A 32 -0.93 25.44 22.86
N LEU A 33 -2.06 25.36 23.56
CA LEU A 33 -2.58 26.49 24.36
C LEU A 33 -3.71 26.09 25.32
N VAL A 34 -3.56 25.03 26.12
CA VAL A 34 -4.29 24.91 27.40
C VAL A 34 -3.42 24.18 28.43
N GLY A 35 -3.04 24.89 29.50
CA GLY A 35 -3.07 24.36 30.86
C GLY A 35 -1.86 23.57 31.38
N VAL A 36 -0.88 24.29 31.92
CA VAL A 36 0.05 23.79 32.96
C VAL A 36 -0.66 23.81 34.33
N ARG A 37 -0.76 22.67 35.04
CA ARG A 37 -0.48 22.55 36.49
C ARG A 37 -0.62 21.12 37.07
N HIS A 38 0.52 20.63 37.57
CA HIS A 38 0.80 19.76 38.73
C HIS A 38 0.10 18.42 38.98
N GLY A 39 0.93 17.40 39.27
CA GLY A 39 0.55 16.26 40.11
C GLY A 39 1.44 15.03 40.00
N LEU A 40 2.53 14.98 40.77
CA LEU A 40 3.36 13.80 41.05
C LEU A 40 2.53 12.70 41.76
N ARG A 41 2.59 11.43 41.31
CA ARG A 41 2.78 10.23 42.18
C ARG A 41 2.78 8.90 41.42
N HIS A 42 3.62 8.01 41.93
CA HIS A 42 3.87 6.60 41.58
C HIS A 42 2.64 5.68 41.57
N GLY A 43 2.72 4.60 40.78
CA GLY A 43 2.29 3.27 41.24
C GLY A 43 1.46 2.42 40.26
N LEU A 44 2.12 1.40 39.70
CA LEU A 44 1.64 0.04 39.42
C LEU A 44 0.40 -0.23 38.52
N ALA A 45 0.66 -1.18 37.62
CA ALA A 45 -0.25 -2.21 37.08
C ALA A 45 -1.30 -1.81 36.05
N GLY A 46 -1.22 -2.44 34.87
CA GLY A 46 -2.32 -2.46 33.92
C GLY A 46 -1.95 -3.03 32.56
N LYS A 47 -2.18 -4.33 32.38
CA LYS A 47 -2.22 -5.02 31.08
C LYS A 47 -2.97 -4.18 30.05
N MET A 48 -2.37 -3.93 28.89
CA MET A 48 -3.14 -3.66 27.68
C MET A 48 -2.57 -4.44 26.49
N LYS A 49 -3.50 -5.16 25.87
CA LYS A 49 -3.35 -6.20 24.87
C LYS A 49 -3.48 -5.51 23.52
N GLU A 50 -2.38 -5.38 22.80
CA GLU A 50 -2.38 -4.86 21.42
C GLU A 50 -2.12 -6.03 20.46
N PRO A 51 -3.13 -6.48 19.71
CA PRO A 51 -2.91 -7.14 18.43
C PRO A 51 -3.48 -6.30 17.28
N ASP A 52 -3.09 -6.66 16.05
CA ASP A 52 -3.60 -6.15 14.77
C ASP A 52 -2.79 -5.07 14.04
N ARG A 53 -1.45 -5.09 14.14
CA ARG A 53 -0.58 -4.33 13.21
C ARG A 53 -0.07 -5.10 11.99
N CYS A 54 -0.04 -6.44 12.01
CA CYS A 54 0.63 -7.19 10.94
C CYS A 54 -0.26 -7.61 9.76
N ARG A 55 -1.60 -7.53 9.87
CA ARG A 55 -2.51 -7.96 8.77
C ARG A 55 -2.90 -6.86 7.78
N MET A 56 -2.58 -5.59 8.04
CA MET A 56 -3.00 -4.47 7.17
C MET A 56 -1.98 -4.06 6.11
N ALA A 57 -0.69 -4.42 6.27
CA ALA A 57 0.34 -3.98 5.33
C ALA A 57 0.23 -4.63 3.93
N LEU A 58 -0.36 -5.83 3.83
CA LEU A 58 -0.57 -6.48 2.53
C LEU A 58 -1.86 -6.01 1.82
N LYS A 59 -2.88 -5.54 2.55
CA LYS A 59 -4.11 -4.94 1.95
C LYS A 59 -3.94 -3.47 1.58
N ALA A 60 -2.98 -2.76 2.20
CA ALA A 60 -2.78 -1.34 1.94
C ALA A 60 -2.14 -1.03 0.58
N PHE A 61 -1.49 -2.01 -0.07
CA PHE A 61 -0.83 -1.79 -1.35
C PHE A 61 -1.76 -1.95 -2.56
N ASP A 62 -2.78 -2.81 -2.47
CA ASP A 62 -3.80 -2.97 -3.54
C ASP A 62 -4.80 -1.79 -3.56
N GLY A 63 -5.01 -1.10 -2.44
CA GLY A 63 -5.99 0.00 -2.35
C GLY A 63 -5.53 1.38 -2.84
N GLY A 64 -4.21 1.60 -3.04
CA GLY A 64 -3.70 2.92 -3.42
C GLY A 64 -4.06 3.33 -4.85
N PHE A 65 -4.12 2.37 -5.77
CA PHE A 65 -4.50 2.58 -7.17
C PHE A 65 -6.02 2.77 -7.32
N ASP A 66 -6.79 2.04 -6.50
CA ASP A 66 -8.25 2.09 -6.50
C ASP A 66 -8.78 3.43 -5.96
N VAL A 67 -8.16 3.96 -4.90
CA VAL A 67 -8.55 5.26 -4.32
C VAL A 67 -8.27 6.44 -5.26
N LEU A 68 -7.19 6.38 -6.04
CA LEU A 68 -6.84 7.43 -6.99
C LEU A 68 -7.79 7.41 -8.20
N THR A 69 -8.17 6.20 -8.64
CA THR A 69 -9.20 6.00 -9.67
C THR A 69 -10.57 6.45 -9.16
N GLN A 70 -10.96 6.08 -7.94
CA GLN A 70 -12.20 6.53 -7.30
C GLN A 70 -12.24 8.05 -7.08
N LEU A 71 -11.12 8.69 -6.74
CA LEU A 71 -11.02 10.16 -6.62
C LEU A 71 -11.10 10.86 -7.98
N LEU A 72 -10.51 10.27 -9.03
CA LEU A 72 -10.63 10.77 -10.41
C LEU A 72 -12.07 10.60 -10.92
N THR A 73 -12.69 9.45 -10.67
CA THR A 73 -14.09 9.17 -11.01
C THR A 73 -15.05 10.05 -10.22
N LEU A 74 -14.80 10.32 -8.93
CA LEU A 74 -15.59 11.27 -8.14
C LEU A 74 -15.36 12.72 -8.60
N SER A 75 -14.12 13.10 -8.94
CA SER A 75 -13.81 14.41 -9.50
C SER A 75 -14.44 14.64 -10.88
N LEU A 76 -14.58 13.58 -11.68
CA LEU A 76 -15.27 13.59 -12.97
C LEU A 76 -16.80 13.54 -12.79
N ALA A 77 -17.31 12.79 -11.82
CA ALA A 77 -18.74 12.72 -11.48
C ALA A 77 -19.28 14.01 -10.84
N LEU A 78 -18.43 14.77 -10.14
CA LEU A 78 -18.77 16.07 -9.54
C LEU A 78 -18.74 17.23 -10.54
N SER A 79 -18.39 16.99 -11.82
CA SER A 79 -18.54 17.96 -12.90
C SER A 79 -19.57 17.46 -13.92
N PRO A 80 -20.87 17.74 -13.71
CA PRO A 80 -21.91 17.40 -14.67
C PRO A 80 -21.60 17.94 -16.08
N ALA A 81 -20.86 19.04 -16.18
CA ALA A 81 -20.52 19.68 -17.44
C ALA A 81 -19.50 18.90 -18.30
N VAL A 82 -18.62 18.09 -17.71
CA VAL A 82 -17.57 17.37 -18.45
C VAL A 82 -18.06 16.02 -18.98
N MET A 83 -19.02 15.39 -18.30
CA MET A 83 -19.61 14.11 -18.71
C MET A 83 -20.51 14.24 -19.95
N TYR A 84 -21.21 15.36 -20.15
CA TYR A 84 -22.11 15.51 -21.31
C TYR A 84 -21.40 15.88 -22.63
N GLU A 85 -20.16 16.36 -22.59
CA GLU A 85 -19.41 16.75 -23.79
C GLU A 85 -18.53 15.62 -24.38
N PHE A 86 -18.13 14.63 -23.57
CA PHE A 86 -17.15 13.62 -23.97
C PHE A 86 -17.71 12.24 -24.35
N LEU A 87 -19.02 12.02 -24.23
CA LEU A 87 -19.65 10.70 -24.34
C LEU A 87 -20.41 10.31 -25.63
N PRO A 88 -20.49 11.06 -26.76
CA PRO A 88 -21.22 10.56 -27.93
C PRO A 88 -20.46 9.54 -28.81
N GLY A 89 -19.20 9.17 -28.53
CA GLY A 89 -18.34 8.56 -29.54
C GLY A 89 -17.73 7.18 -29.25
N TRP A 90 -17.92 6.58 -28.07
CA TRP A 90 -17.05 5.46 -27.63
C TRP A 90 -17.74 4.14 -27.28
N MET A 91 -19.03 3.98 -27.54
CA MET A 91 -19.72 2.71 -27.33
C MET A 91 -20.32 2.21 -28.66
N PRO A 92 -19.71 1.22 -29.32
CA PRO A 92 -20.38 0.49 -30.39
C PRO A 92 -21.51 -0.35 -29.79
N ASP A 93 -22.67 -0.26 -30.42
CA ASP A 93 -23.85 -1.06 -30.10
C ASP A 93 -23.52 -2.56 -30.25
N GLY A 94 -23.84 -3.36 -29.23
CA GLY A 94 -24.09 -4.78 -29.42
C GLY A 94 -23.40 -5.73 -28.44
N HIS A 95 -24.23 -6.23 -27.53
CA HIS A 95 -24.26 -7.60 -26.98
C HIS A 95 -23.25 -8.07 -25.91
N ALA A 96 -23.88 -8.54 -24.82
CA ALA A 96 -23.48 -9.64 -23.93
C ALA A 96 -22.45 -9.37 -22.82
N ALA A 97 -22.85 -8.60 -21.82
CA ALA A 97 -22.31 -8.68 -20.45
C ALA A 97 -23.42 -8.51 -19.39
N GLY A 98 -24.56 -9.17 -19.60
CA GLY A 98 -25.59 -9.30 -18.57
C GLY A 98 -25.43 -10.68 -17.94
N VAL A 99 -24.99 -10.75 -16.67
CA VAL A 99 -25.28 -11.80 -15.65
C VAL A 99 -24.29 -11.73 -14.46
N ALA A 100 -23.13 -11.07 -14.57
CA ALA A 100 -22.16 -11.02 -13.45
C ALA A 100 -22.15 -9.73 -12.60
N LEU A 101 -22.96 -8.72 -12.92
CA LEU A 101 -23.00 -7.43 -12.18
C LEU A 101 -24.27 -7.22 -11.33
N GLN A 102 -25.13 -8.25 -11.20
CA GLN A 102 -26.38 -8.13 -10.46
C GLN A 102 -26.17 -8.22 -8.93
N GLU A 103 -25.21 -9.02 -8.46
CA GLU A 103 -24.97 -9.24 -7.02
C GLU A 103 -24.18 -8.11 -6.33
N ASP A 104 -23.35 -7.34 -7.04
CA ASP A 104 -22.66 -6.16 -6.48
C ASP A 104 -23.59 -4.92 -6.37
N SER A 105 -24.75 -4.94 -7.02
CA SER A 105 -25.66 -3.79 -7.02
C SER A 105 -26.41 -3.61 -5.69
N SER A 106 -26.64 -4.69 -4.93
CA SER A 106 -27.34 -4.66 -3.65
C SER A 106 -26.44 -4.19 -2.50
N GLU A 107 -25.14 -4.54 -2.50
CA GLU A 107 -24.17 -3.98 -1.53
C GLU A 107 -23.92 -2.48 -1.79
N LEU A 108 -23.88 -2.05 -3.06
CA LEU A 108 -23.76 -0.64 -3.41
C LEU A 108 -25.03 0.17 -3.07
N GLN A 109 -26.22 -0.44 -3.16
CA GLN A 109 -27.48 0.19 -2.73
C GLN A 109 -27.58 0.31 -1.21
N LEU A 110 -27.15 -0.72 -0.45
CA LEU A 110 -27.06 -0.65 1.01
C LEU A 110 -26.06 0.40 1.49
N LEU A 111 -24.88 0.48 0.85
CA LEU A 111 -23.91 1.54 1.13
C LEU A 111 -24.46 2.93 0.77
N SER A 112 -25.23 3.06 -0.32
CA SER A 112 -25.85 4.31 -0.74
C SER A 112 -26.94 4.80 0.23
N GLU A 113 -27.74 3.90 0.81
CA GLU A 113 -28.76 4.25 1.82
C GLU A 113 -28.09 4.65 3.14
N ASP A 114 -27.06 3.91 3.57
CA ASP A 114 -26.28 4.23 4.78
C ASP A 114 -25.49 5.55 4.64
N LEU A 115 -25.11 5.91 3.40
CA LEU A 115 -24.50 7.20 3.04
C LEU A 115 -25.49 8.37 3.07
N LYS A 116 -26.80 8.11 2.96
CA LYS A 116 -27.84 9.14 2.90
C LYS A 116 -28.23 9.66 4.29
N ASP A 117 -28.14 8.80 5.31
CA ASP A 117 -28.37 9.14 6.72
C ASP A 117 -27.09 9.58 7.47
N SER A 118 -25.93 9.28 6.89
CA SER A 118 -24.64 9.75 7.38
C SER A 118 -24.48 11.25 7.13
N SER A 119 -24.59 12.08 8.17
CA SER A 119 -24.23 13.51 8.11
C SER A 119 -22.92 13.71 7.34
N LEU A 120 -22.90 14.65 6.38
CA LEU A 120 -21.75 14.97 5.55
C LEU A 120 -20.46 15.14 6.37
N ASP A 121 -20.57 15.63 7.61
CA ASP A 121 -19.44 15.77 8.52
C ASP A 121 -18.80 14.43 8.89
N SER A 122 -19.60 13.38 9.05
CA SER A 122 -19.10 12.03 9.36
C SER A 122 -18.34 11.42 8.18
N ILE A 123 -18.82 11.65 6.96
CA ILE A 123 -18.18 11.21 5.71
C ILE A 123 -16.87 11.97 5.53
N LEU A 124 -16.88 13.30 5.70
CA LEU A 124 -15.67 14.12 5.62
C LEU A 124 -14.63 13.75 6.66
N VAL A 125 -15.03 13.45 7.90
CA VAL A 125 -14.11 13.00 8.95
C VAL A 125 -13.57 11.59 8.66
N ARG A 126 -14.35 10.69 8.06
CA ARG A 126 -13.88 9.37 7.62
C ARG A 126 -12.90 9.48 6.46
N LEU A 127 -13.23 10.28 5.44
CA LEU A 127 -12.35 10.58 4.32
C LEU A 127 -11.06 11.24 4.78
N ALA A 128 -11.12 12.26 5.64
CA ALA A 128 -9.94 12.93 6.18
C ALA A 128 -9.04 11.96 6.98
N ARG A 129 -9.64 11.03 7.73
CA ARG A 129 -8.88 9.97 8.43
C ARG A 129 -8.25 8.97 7.47
N LEU A 130 -8.96 8.58 6.41
CA LEU A 130 -8.45 7.65 5.40
C LEU A 130 -7.32 8.28 4.57
N LEU A 131 -7.55 9.50 4.08
CA LEU A 131 -6.59 10.29 3.29
C LEU A 131 -5.37 10.67 4.13
N GLY A 132 -5.55 11.07 5.40
CA GLY A 132 -4.46 11.44 6.30
C GLY A 132 -3.56 10.27 6.71
N ARG A 133 -3.99 9.02 6.50
CA ARG A 133 -3.20 7.82 6.81
C ARG A 133 -2.39 7.31 5.62
N SER A 134 -2.67 7.79 4.40
CA SER A 134 -1.98 7.37 3.20
C SER A 134 -0.72 8.20 2.97
N ASP A 135 0.45 7.56 3.02
CA ASP A 135 1.75 8.21 2.71
C ASP A 135 1.77 8.76 1.27
N THR A 136 1.07 8.11 0.33
CA THR A 136 0.95 8.61 -1.04
C THR A 136 0.25 9.96 -1.08
N PHE A 137 -0.86 10.12 -0.35
CA PHE A 137 -1.60 11.37 -0.30
C PHE A 137 -0.76 12.49 0.33
N LEU A 138 -0.03 12.18 1.42
CA LEU A 138 0.89 13.14 2.05
C LEU A 138 2.01 13.59 1.10
N ARG A 139 2.52 12.68 0.26
CA ARG A 139 3.51 13.01 -0.78
C ARG A 139 2.92 13.85 -1.91
N LEU A 140 1.66 13.63 -2.28
CA LEU A 140 0.96 14.42 -3.30
C LEU A 140 0.47 15.78 -2.79
N GLN A 141 0.28 15.96 -1.48
CA GLN A 141 -0.23 17.20 -0.91
C GLN A 141 0.66 18.41 -1.23
N LYS A 142 1.98 18.26 -1.16
CA LYS A 142 2.94 19.32 -1.48
C LYS A 142 2.85 19.78 -2.95
N PRO A 143 2.95 18.91 -3.97
CA PRO A 143 2.80 19.35 -5.35
C PRO A 143 1.39 19.90 -5.65
N LEU A 144 0.32 19.28 -5.14
CA LEU A 144 -1.04 19.78 -5.35
C LEU A 144 -1.25 21.18 -4.76
N SER A 145 -0.77 21.43 -3.54
CA SER A 145 -0.83 22.76 -2.95
C SER A 145 -0.02 23.78 -3.76
N SER A 146 1.19 23.42 -4.23
CA SER A 146 1.99 24.30 -5.09
C SER A 146 1.27 24.66 -6.40
N LEU A 147 0.59 23.70 -7.03
CA LEU A 147 -0.21 23.93 -8.24
C LEU A 147 -1.38 24.87 -7.96
N ASN A 148 -2.07 24.69 -6.82
CA ASN A 148 -3.15 25.59 -6.40
C ASN A 148 -2.64 27.02 -6.15
N TYR A 149 -1.47 27.18 -5.53
CA TYR A 149 -0.87 28.50 -5.34
C TYR A 149 -0.53 29.18 -6.66
N ILE A 150 0.07 28.44 -7.61
CA ILE A 150 0.39 28.95 -8.94
C ILE A 150 -0.88 29.34 -9.69
N ALA A 151 -1.90 28.48 -9.68
CA ALA A 151 -3.19 28.75 -10.32
C ALA A 151 -3.87 30.01 -9.73
N ALA A 152 -3.86 30.16 -8.40
CA ALA A 152 -4.38 31.34 -7.72
C ALA A 152 -3.60 32.61 -8.10
N ALA A 153 -2.27 32.52 -8.20
CA ALA A 153 -1.43 33.64 -8.62
C ALA A 153 -1.70 34.06 -10.07
N VAL A 154 -1.85 33.10 -10.99
CA VAL A 154 -2.19 33.37 -12.40
C VAL A 154 -3.59 34.01 -12.50
N LEU A 155 -4.56 33.55 -11.72
CA LEU A 155 -5.89 34.13 -11.67
C LEU A 155 -5.86 35.57 -11.12
N ALA A 156 -5.11 35.81 -10.04
CA ALA A 156 -4.93 37.15 -9.49
C ALA A 156 -4.24 38.09 -10.50
N TYR A 157 -3.22 37.61 -11.21
CA TYR A 157 -2.58 38.35 -12.29
C TYR A 157 -3.59 38.76 -13.37
N ASN A 158 -4.40 37.82 -13.83
CA ASN A 158 -5.39 38.08 -14.89
C ASN A 158 -6.49 39.05 -14.44
N LEU A 159 -6.86 39.05 -13.16
CA LEU A 159 -7.91 39.95 -12.64
C LEU A 159 -7.40 41.37 -12.38
N PHE A 160 -6.17 41.54 -11.88
CA PHE A 160 -5.67 42.85 -11.43
C PHE A 160 -4.67 43.50 -12.39
N LEU A 161 -3.79 42.73 -13.03
CA LEU A 161 -2.69 43.25 -13.87
C LEU A 161 -2.96 43.17 -15.37
N ALA A 162 -3.73 42.19 -15.85
CA ALA A 162 -4.06 42.14 -17.29
C ALA A 162 -4.86 43.36 -17.78
N PRO A 163 -5.84 43.91 -17.02
CA PRO A 163 -6.60 45.09 -17.45
C PRO A 163 -5.78 46.39 -17.49
N SER A 164 -4.65 46.46 -16.76
CA SER A 164 -3.77 47.64 -16.75
C SER A 164 -2.80 47.71 -17.93
N GLY A 165 -2.95 46.80 -18.91
CA GLY A 165 -2.21 46.85 -20.17
C GLY A 165 -0.88 46.09 -20.18
N PHE A 166 -0.68 45.14 -19.26
CA PHE A 166 0.46 44.22 -19.27
C PHE A 166 0.08 42.85 -19.88
N PRO A 167 0.17 42.67 -21.22
CA PRO A 167 -0.15 41.41 -21.86
C PRO A 167 0.99 40.40 -21.70
N ALA A 168 0.91 39.56 -20.68
CA ALA A 168 1.69 38.31 -20.61
C ALA A 168 0.80 37.17 -21.07
N ARG A 169 0.95 36.75 -22.34
CA ARG A 169 0.33 35.51 -22.84
C ARG A 169 1.38 34.41 -22.83
N LEU A 170 1.09 33.33 -22.12
CA LEU A 170 1.91 32.13 -22.20
C LEU A 170 1.64 31.42 -23.55
N PRO A 171 2.68 30.85 -24.19
CA PRO A 171 2.52 30.09 -25.43
C PRO A 171 1.83 28.75 -25.16
N GLU A 172 0.50 28.74 -25.24
CA GLU A 172 -0.36 27.56 -25.12
C GLU A 172 0.06 26.33 -25.96
N PRO A 173 0.47 26.45 -27.24
CA PRO A 173 0.80 25.27 -28.04
C PRO A 173 2.03 24.51 -27.52
N LEU A 174 2.97 25.20 -26.85
CA LEU A 174 4.13 24.53 -26.25
C LEU A 174 3.70 23.66 -25.06
N PHE A 175 2.73 24.10 -24.26
CA PHE A 175 2.21 23.30 -23.15
C PHE A 175 1.46 22.05 -23.65
N GLY A 176 0.73 22.16 -24.77
CA GLY A 176 0.07 21.01 -25.39
C GLY A 176 1.06 19.95 -25.90
N LEU A 177 2.15 20.37 -26.56
CA LEU A 177 3.19 19.44 -27.02
C LEU A 177 3.93 18.79 -25.85
N CYS A 178 4.28 19.57 -24.83
CA CYS A 178 4.94 19.06 -23.64
C CYS A 178 4.06 18.10 -22.84
N SER A 179 2.75 18.34 -22.74
CA SER A 179 1.83 17.47 -21.99
C SER A 179 1.69 16.10 -22.65
N VAL A 180 1.62 16.03 -23.99
CA VAL A 180 1.59 14.77 -24.74
C VAL A 180 2.90 14.00 -24.54
N GLY A 181 4.05 14.66 -24.66
CA GLY A 181 5.36 14.03 -24.42
C GLY A 181 5.51 13.50 -23.00
N LEU A 182 5.11 14.29 -21.99
CA LEU A 182 5.10 13.87 -20.59
C LEU A 182 4.14 12.70 -20.36
N GLY A 183 2.96 12.70 -21.01
CA GLY A 183 2.00 11.60 -20.92
C GLY A 183 2.58 10.27 -21.38
N LEU A 184 3.25 10.26 -22.54
CA LEU A 184 3.92 9.05 -23.06
C LEU A 184 5.08 8.58 -22.16
N LEU A 185 5.86 9.51 -21.61
CA LEU A 185 6.93 9.19 -20.67
C LEU A 185 6.39 8.59 -19.37
N ILE A 186 5.29 9.14 -18.83
CA ILE A 186 4.64 8.59 -17.64
C ILE A 186 4.08 7.20 -17.95
N LEU A 187 3.41 7.01 -19.09
CA LEU A 187 2.83 5.72 -19.47
C LEU A 187 3.91 4.63 -19.57
N SER A 188 5.03 4.89 -20.24
CA SER A 188 6.14 3.93 -20.35
C SER A 188 6.76 3.60 -18.98
N ARG A 189 6.91 4.59 -18.10
CA ARG A 189 7.40 4.38 -16.73
C ARG A 189 6.45 3.56 -15.88
N VAL A 190 5.15 3.85 -15.95
CA VAL A 190 4.10 3.12 -15.22
C VAL A 190 4.03 1.68 -15.73
N SER A 191 4.02 1.47 -17.05
CA SER A 191 4.03 0.13 -17.65
C SER A 191 5.21 -0.70 -17.14
N SER A 192 6.45 -0.18 -17.22
CA SER A 192 7.62 -0.90 -16.71
C SER A 192 7.55 -1.16 -15.19
N ALA A 193 7.02 -0.23 -14.40
CA ALA A 193 6.82 -0.45 -12.97
C ALA A 193 5.78 -1.54 -12.68
N THR A 194 4.69 -1.58 -13.44
CA THR A 194 3.64 -2.61 -13.31
C THR A 194 4.14 -4.00 -13.70
N GLU A 195 4.97 -4.12 -14.75
CA GLU A 195 5.59 -5.39 -15.14
C GLU A 195 6.50 -5.93 -14.03
N ARG A 196 7.35 -5.08 -13.44
CA ARG A 196 8.22 -5.46 -12.32
C ARG A 196 7.42 -5.90 -11.10
N PHE A 197 6.33 -5.20 -10.79
CA PHE A 197 5.45 -5.58 -9.68
C PHE A 197 4.79 -6.94 -9.94
N SER A 198 4.27 -7.16 -11.15
CA SER A 198 3.66 -8.44 -11.55
C SER A 198 4.68 -9.58 -11.48
N ALA A 199 5.89 -9.38 -12.01
CA ALA A 199 6.97 -10.36 -11.96
C ALA A 199 7.42 -10.68 -10.52
N ALA A 200 7.51 -9.67 -9.64
CA ALA A 200 7.82 -9.91 -8.24
C ALA A 200 6.71 -10.72 -7.54
N ARG A 201 5.44 -10.46 -7.86
CA ARG A 201 4.30 -11.21 -7.33
C ARG A 201 4.28 -12.66 -7.81
N SER A 202 4.58 -12.90 -9.09
CA SER A 202 4.65 -14.27 -9.62
C SER A 202 5.78 -15.07 -8.97
N LEU A 203 6.98 -14.48 -8.85
CA LEU A 203 8.10 -15.12 -8.15
C LEU A 203 7.77 -15.45 -6.69
N TRP A 204 7.05 -14.55 -5.99
CA TRP A 204 6.60 -14.83 -4.62
C TRP A 204 5.58 -15.97 -4.56
N ALA A 205 4.66 -16.03 -5.53
CA ALA A 205 3.69 -17.12 -5.64
C ALA A 205 4.39 -18.47 -5.88
N ASP A 206 5.43 -18.50 -6.73
CA ASP A 206 6.23 -19.69 -7.00
C ASP A 206 6.94 -20.19 -5.74
N VAL A 207 7.54 -19.30 -4.95
CA VAL A 207 8.16 -19.64 -3.65
C VAL A 207 7.14 -20.28 -2.70
N VAL A 208 5.95 -19.69 -2.56
CA VAL A 208 4.89 -20.24 -1.70
C VAL A 208 4.40 -21.60 -2.21
N SER A 209 4.30 -21.76 -3.53
CA SER A 209 3.92 -23.02 -4.17
C SER A 209 4.95 -24.12 -3.90
N ALA A 210 6.24 -23.81 -4.08
CA ALA A 210 7.35 -24.72 -3.81
C ALA A 210 7.36 -25.17 -2.34
N ILE A 211 7.18 -24.24 -1.39
CA ILE A 211 7.10 -24.55 0.04
C ILE A 211 5.92 -25.50 0.34
N ARG A 212 4.75 -25.28 -0.28
CA ARG A 212 3.58 -26.17 -0.11
C ARG A 212 3.84 -27.55 -0.69
N ASN A 213 4.44 -27.64 -1.87
CA ASN A 213 4.77 -28.92 -2.50
C ASN A 213 5.77 -29.71 -1.64
N LEU A 214 6.81 -29.04 -1.17
CA LEU A 214 7.84 -29.59 -0.28
C LEU A 214 7.26 -30.03 1.07
N SER A 215 6.31 -29.28 1.64
CA SER A 215 5.56 -29.72 2.82
C SER A 215 4.75 -30.99 2.56
N ARG A 216 4.06 -31.08 1.41
CA ARG A 216 3.26 -32.26 1.05
C ARG A 216 4.14 -33.48 0.82
N GLN A 217 5.26 -33.30 0.14
CA GLN A 217 6.27 -34.33 -0.09
C GLN A 217 6.87 -34.83 1.21
N ALA A 218 7.31 -33.93 2.10
CA ALA A 218 7.85 -34.31 3.40
C ALA A 218 6.83 -35.10 4.23
N HIS A 219 5.54 -34.76 4.16
CA HIS A 219 4.50 -35.52 4.86
C HIS A 219 4.39 -36.98 4.41
N LEU A 220 4.74 -37.28 3.16
CA LEU A 220 4.67 -38.65 2.60
C LEU A 220 5.86 -39.52 3.00
N TRP A 221 7.01 -38.91 3.31
CA TRP A 221 8.28 -39.64 3.51
C TRP A 221 8.72 -39.65 4.98
N ALA A 222 8.39 -38.60 5.72
CA ALA A 222 8.81 -38.39 7.09
C ALA A 222 7.95 -39.16 8.10
N GLY A 223 8.57 -39.63 9.18
CA GLY A 223 7.82 -39.95 10.39
C GLY A 223 7.08 -38.70 10.92
N ARG A 224 5.99 -38.90 11.67
CA ARG A 224 5.17 -37.78 12.20
C ARG A 224 6.00 -36.75 12.96
N ASP A 225 6.92 -37.19 13.81
CA ASP A 225 7.72 -36.31 14.65
C ASP A 225 8.78 -35.53 13.85
N GLU A 226 9.38 -36.17 12.85
CA GLU A 226 10.34 -35.54 11.94
C GLU A 226 9.64 -34.54 11.02
N PHE A 227 8.44 -34.88 10.54
CA PHE A 227 7.60 -33.98 9.76
C PHE A 227 7.26 -32.72 10.55
N ILE A 228 6.89 -32.84 11.83
CA ILE A 228 6.62 -31.68 12.70
C ILE A 228 7.88 -30.82 12.83
N LYS A 229 9.04 -31.46 13.06
CA LYS A 229 10.32 -30.75 13.15
C LYS A 229 10.72 -30.05 11.86
N PHE A 230 10.35 -30.57 10.70
CA PHE A 230 10.65 -30.00 9.40
C PHE A 230 9.67 -28.89 9.01
N SER A 231 8.37 -29.17 9.12
CA SER A 231 7.28 -28.26 8.73
C SER A 231 7.29 -26.93 9.48
N ARG A 232 7.78 -26.89 10.73
CA ARG A 232 7.93 -25.64 11.50
C ARG A 232 8.90 -24.63 10.86
N TRP A 233 9.93 -25.10 10.12
CA TRP A 233 10.92 -24.23 9.48
C TRP A 233 10.46 -23.67 8.12
N LEU A 234 9.49 -24.33 7.48
CA LEU A 234 8.95 -23.91 6.18
C LEU A 234 8.34 -22.49 6.15
N PRO A 235 7.48 -22.08 7.10
CA PRO A 235 6.95 -20.72 7.14
C PRO A 235 7.99 -19.68 7.60
N ALA A 236 9.09 -20.11 8.22
CA ALA A 236 10.17 -19.20 8.61
C ALA A 236 10.96 -18.69 7.40
N LEU A 237 11.07 -19.48 6.33
CA LEU A 237 11.77 -19.10 5.10
C LEU A 237 11.18 -17.84 4.43
N PRO A 238 9.88 -17.74 4.11
CA PRO A 238 9.32 -16.54 3.51
C PRO A 238 9.36 -15.35 4.48
N ALA A 239 9.23 -15.57 5.79
CA ALA A 239 9.39 -14.50 6.77
C ALA A 239 10.84 -13.92 6.73
N ALA A 240 11.84 -14.79 6.70
CA ALA A 240 13.24 -14.39 6.57
C ALA A 240 13.51 -13.68 5.23
N MET A 241 12.99 -14.21 4.11
CA MET A 241 13.10 -13.57 2.80
C MET A 241 12.50 -12.16 2.80
N LEU A 242 11.33 -11.99 3.39
CA LEU A 242 10.66 -10.68 3.46
C LEU A 242 11.45 -9.69 4.33
N CYS A 243 12.01 -10.11 5.46
CA CYS A 243 12.90 -9.27 6.28
C CYS A 243 14.15 -8.86 5.51
N HIS A 244 14.77 -9.81 4.80
CA HIS A 244 15.96 -9.57 4.00
C HIS A 244 15.70 -8.55 2.88
N LEU A 245 14.61 -8.72 2.12
CA LEU A 245 14.19 -7.81 1.05
C LEU A 245 13.81 -6.41 1.55
N ARG A 246 13.31 -6.30 2.79
CA ARG A 246 12.97 -5.02 3.43
C ARG A 246 14.16 -4.35 4.12
N HIS A 247 15.33 -5.00 4.19
CA HIS A 247 16.43 -4.60 5.05
C HIS A 247 16.01 -4.41 6.52
N ALA A 248 14.98 -5.14 6.96
CA ALA A 248 14.37 -5.04 8.29
C ALA A 248 14.84 -6.18 9.20
N GLU A 249 16.15 -6.43 9.23
CA GLU A 249 16.79 -7.42 10.10
C GLU A 249 16.47 -7.25 11.61
N PRO A 250 16.37 -6.05 12.20
CA PRO A 250 16.01 -5.92 13.62
C PRO A 250 14.57 -6.39 13.92
N GLU A 251 13.69 -6.42 12.91
CA GLU A 251 12.30 -6.88 13.06
C GLU A 251 12.13 -8.37 12.81
N LEU A 252 13.20 -9.08 12.41
CA LEU A 252 13.15 -10.51 12.05
C LEU A 252 12.56 -11.36 13.17
N GLY A 253 13.00 -11.15 14.41
CA GLY A 253 12.46 -11.89 15.55
C GLY A 253 10.98 -11.64 15.80
N ALA A 254 10.47 -10.44 15.55
CA ALA A 254 9.05 -10.14 15.68
C ALA A 254 8.24 -10.80 14.56
N MET A 255 8.74 -10.76 13.33
CA MET A 255 8.12 -11.42 12.18
C MET A 255 8.10 -12.94 12.29
N LEU A 256 9.19 -13.57 12.74
CA LEU A 256 9.25 -15.02 12.96
C LEU A 256 8.28 -15.46 14.06
N ARG A 257 8.12 -14.65 15.11
CA ARG A 257 7.10 -14.91 16.15
C ARG A 257 5.68 -14.72 15.61
N ALA A 258 5.46 -13.75 14.73
CA ALA A 258 4.16 -13.52 14.11
C ALA A 258 3.79 -14.61 13.08
N SER A 259 4.77 -15.19 12.39
CA SER A 259 4.55 -16.29 11.43
C SER A 259 4.17 -17.61 12.11
N ARG A 260 4.31 -17.74 13.44
CA ARG A 260 3.84 -18.89 14.23
C ARG A 260 2.32 -19.10 14.17
N GLY A 261 1.56 -18.14 13.62
CA GLY A 261 0.10 -18.20 13.57
C GLY A 261 -0.55 -17.85 14.91
N SER A 262 -1.90 -17.84 14.91
CA SER A 262 -2.69 -17.47 16.09
C SER A 262 -2.49 -18.48 17.23
N ARG A 263 -2.54 -18.01 18.49
CA ARG A 263 -2.28 -18.78 19.73
C ARG A 263 -2.99 -20.14 19.82
N ALA A 264 -4.12 -20.31 19.13
CA ALA A 264 -4.85 -21.58 19.08
C ALA A 264 -4.08 -22.73 18.39
N LEU A 265 -3.17 -22.41 17.45
CA LEU A 265 -2.29 -23.38 16.79
C LEU A 265 -0.96 -23.59 17.53
N GLN A 266 -0.63 -22.74 18.51
CA GLN A 266 0.59 -22.84 19.32
C GLN A 266 0.54 -24.00 20.33
N ALA A 267 -0.63 -24.59 20.56
CA ALA A 267 -0.81 -25.75 21.43
C ALA A 267 -0.27 -27.06 20.82
N ALA A 268 0.03 -27.07 19.52
CA ALA A 268 0.75 -28.15 18.87
C ALA A 268 2.18 -27.68 18.62
N ASP A 269 3.19 -28.52 18.89
CA ASP A 269 4.65 -28.32 18.73
C ASP A 269 5.13 -27.99 17.30
N SER A 270 4.25 -27.44 16.47
CA SER A 270 4.38 -27.11 15.06
C SER A 270 5.00 -25.74 14.76
N SER A 271 5.30 -24.92 15.77
CA SER A 271 5.88 -23.59 15.58
C SER A 271 7.35 -23.55 16.02
N LEU A 272 8.16 -22.68 15.39
CA LEU A 272 9.57 -22.49 15.76
C LEU A 272 9.67 -22.17 17.26
N SER A 273 10.56 -22.81 18.00
CA SER A 273 10.82 -22.48 19.41
C SER A 273 11.56 -21.14 19.55
N ASP A 274 11.53 -20.49 20.72
CA ASP A 274 12.25 -19.23 20.93
C ASP A 274 13.77 -19.39 20.77
N ARG A 275 14.30 -20.57 21.15
CA ARG A 275 15.71 -20.93 20.94
C ARG A 275 16.08 -20.98 19.46
N GLU A 276 15.22 -21.57 18.63
CA GLU A 276 15.45 -21.61 17.18
C GLU A 276 15.35 -20.21 16.55
N ILE A 277 14.48 -19.34 17.06
CA ILE A 277 14.44 -17.94 16.61
C ILE A 277 15.73 -17.22 17.00
N GLU A 278 16.21 -17.40 18.22
CA GLU A 278 17.50 -16.86 18.66
C GLU A 278 18.66 -17.41 17.83
N GLU A 279 18.60 -18.66 17.39
CA GLU A 279 19.57 -19.28 16.47
C GLU A 279 19.59 -18.55 15.11
N VAL A 280 18.43 -18.22 14.55
CA VAL A 280 18.31 -17.49 13.27
C VAL A 280 18.78 -16.04 13.40
N ILE A 281 18.54 -15.41 14.55
CA ILE A 281 19.01 -14.04 14.84
C ILE A 281 20.52 -14.04 15.06
N GLY A 282 21.04 -15.00 15.84
CA GLY A 282 22.45 -15.20 16.17
C GLY A 282 23.24 -15.98 15.12
N ARG A 283 22.75 -16.02 13.88
CA ARG A 283 23.40 -16.68 12.74
C ARG A 283 24.84 -16.16 12.52
N PRO A 284 25.72 -16.93 11.86
CA PRO A 284 27.08 -16.50 11.57
C PRO A 284 27.14 -15.18 10.80
N GLU A 285 28.08 -14.31 11.16
CA GLU A 285 28.31 -13.04 10.45
C GLU A 285 28.57 -13.29 8.95
N GLY A 286 27.95 -12.46 8.10
CA GLY A 286 28.04 -12.60 6.64
C GLY A 286 27.04 -13.56 6.00
N MET A 287 26.26 -14.32 6.79
CA MET A 287 25.17 -15.13 6.24
C MET A 287 23.84 -14.36 6.24
N SER A 288 23.13 -14.33 5.11
CA SER A 288 21.79 -13.76 5.05
C SER A 288 20.79 -14.63 5.81
N SER A 289 19.79 -14.01 6.44
CA SER A 289 18.75 -14.71 7.20
C SER A 289 18.02 -15.80 6.36
N PRO A 290 17.67 -15.59 5.08
CA PRO A 290 17.00 -16.62 4.29
C PRO A 290 17.93 -17.78 3.96
N ARG A 291 19.21 -17.50 3.70
CA ARG A 291 20.22 -18.53 3.40
C ARG A 291 20.44 -19.44 4.60
N TYR A 292 20.50 -18.88 5.80
CA TYR A 292 20.62 -19.65 7.03
C TYR A 292 19.42 -20.59 7.24
N VAL A 293 18.19 -20.06 7.13
CA VAL A 293 16.96 -20.86 7.27
C VAL A 293 16.89 -21.95 6.19
N TYR A 294 17.27 -21.63 4.96
CA TYR A 294 17.35 -22.59 3.86
C TYR A 294 18.34 -23.74 4.17
N LEU A 295 19.56 -23.43 4.61
CA LEU A 295 20.54 -24.45 4.98
C LEU A 295 20.04 -25.32 6.14
N ARG A 296 19.27 -24.75 7.07
CA ARG A 296 18.64 -25.50 8.15
C ARG A 296 17.57 -26.48 7.64
N ILE A 297 16.73 -26.04 6.71
CA ILE A 297 15.75 -26.91 6.03
C ILE A 297 16.47 -28.04 5.29
N MET A 298 17.58 -27.75 4.60
CA MET A 298 18.37 -28.77 3.91
C MET A 298 19.01 -29.77 4.88
N ALA A 299 19.56 -29.32 6.01
CA ALA A 299 20.10 -30.21 7.04
C ALA A 299 19.01 -31.15 7.61
N LEU A 300 17.82 -30.62 7.90
CA LEU A 300 16.69 -31.45 8.34
C LEU A 300 16.21 -32.42 7.25
N SER A 301 16.29 -32.02 5.97
CA SER A 301 15.96 -32.92 4.86
C SER A 301 16.94 -34.09 4.71
N THR A 302 18.21 -33.91 5.10
CA THR A 302 19.19 -35.00 5.10
C THR A 302 18.98 -35.99 6.23
N GLU A 303 18.41 -35.54 7.36
CA GLU A 303 18.03 -36.42 8.48
C GLU A 303 16.81 -37.28 8.16
N LEU A 304 15.94 -36.82 7.25
CA LEU A 304 14.65 -37.44 6.91
C LEU A 304 14.73 -38.74 6.08
N GLU A 305 15.91 -39.36 5.93
CA GLU A 305 16.17 -40.55 5.09
C GLU A 305 15.48 -40.51 3.70
N VAL A 306 15.37 -39.32 3.12
CA VAL A 306 14.62 -39.12 1.87
C VAL A 306 15.21 -40.02 0.77
N PRO A 307 14.39 -40.80 0.06
CA PRO A 307 14.85 -41.60 -1.08
C PRO A 307 15.72 -40.77 -2.04
N GLU A 308 16.87 -41.32 -2.47
CA GLU A 308 17.84 -40.62 -3.34
C GLU A 308 17.20 -40.01 -4.61
N LEU A 309 16.20 -40.70 -5.17
CA LEU A 309 15.42 -40.22 -6.31
C LEU A 309 14.64 -38.93 -6.03
N GLN A 310 14.25 -38.71 -4.78
CA GLN A 310 13.51 -37.53 -4.35
C GLN A 310 14.44 -36.42 -3.85
N LYS A 311 15.63 -36.76 -3.34
CA LYS A 311 16.66 -35.74 -3.05
C LYS A 311 17.03 -34.95 -4.31
N THR A 312 17.23 -35.65 -5.43
CA THR A 312 17.53 -34.99 -6.72
C THR A 312 16.36 -34.13 -7.21
N ALA A 313 15.12 -34.57 -7.01
CA ALA A 313 13.92 -33.77 -7.32
C ALA A 313 13.83 -32.51 -6.42
N LEU A 314 14.11 -32.63 -5.12
CA LEU A 314 14.12 -31.52 -4.17
C LEU A 314 15.18 -30.48 -4.53
N GLU A 315 16.38 -30.93 -4.91
CA GLU A 315 17.46 -30.08 -5.38
C GLU A 315 17.13 -29.34 -6.67
N ASN A 316 16.29 -29.94 -7.54
CA ASN A 316 15.85 -29.36 -8.80
C ASN A 316 14.64 -28.41 -8.65
N GLU A 317 13.73 -28.68 -7.71
CA GLU A 317 12.53 -27.85 -7.47
C GLU A 317 12.84 -26.59 -6.66
N LEU A 318 13.87 -26.61 -5.83
CA LEU A 318 14.28 -25.41 -5.11
C LEU A 318 14.89 -24.42 -6.10
N PRO A 319 14.37 -23.17 -6.16
CA PRO A 319 14.80 -22.19 -7.16
C PRO A 319 16.29 -21.87 -7.02
N GLY A 320 17.09 -22.63 -7.76
CA GLY A 320 18.48 -22.41 -8.14
C GLY A 320 19.49 -22.22 -7.02
N LYS A 321 20.41 -23.20 -6.88
CA LYS A 321 21.81 -22.95 -6.45
C LYS A 321 22.35 -21.62 -7.04
N ALA A 322 21.99 -21.31 -8.29
CA ALA A 322 22.38 -20.09 -8.99
C ALA A 322 21.88 -18.77 -8.36
N ALA A 323 20.68 -18.74 -7.76
CA ALA A 323 20.12 -17.52 -7.18
C ALA A 323 20.76 -17.16 -5.82
N LEU A 324 21.34 -18.16 -5.13
CA LEU A 324 21.99 -17.97 -3.83
C LEU A 324 23.53 -17.90 -3.91
N THR A 325 24.15 -18.41 -4.99
CA THR A 325 25.60 -18.28 -5.22
C THR A 325 25.97 -17.09 -6.11
N GLY A 326 25.02 -16.53 -6.86
CA GLY A 326 25.24 -15.35 -7.71
C GLY A 326 25.13 -14.05 -6.92
N GLY A 327 26.21 -13.62 -6.24
CA GLY A 327 26.24 -12.27 -5.66
C GLY A 327 27.21 -12.05 -4.51
N ALA A 328 28.50 -12.31 -4.71
CA ALA A 328 29.54 -11.47 -4.12
C ALA A 328 29.86 -10.38 -5.17
N TYR A 329 29.07 -9.32 -5.17
CA TYR A 329 29.35 -8.06 -5.85
C TYR A 329 29.26 -6.95 -4.82
#